data_AF-A0A2S6SZC0-F1
#
_entry.id   AF-A0A2S6SZC0-F1
#
_cell.length_a   1.000
_cell.length_b   1.000
_cell.length_c   1.000
_cell.angle_alpha   90.00
_cell.angle_beta   90.00
_cell.angle_gamma   90.00
#
_symmetry.space_group_name_H-M   'P 1'
#
loop_
_entity.id
_entity.type
_entity.pdbx_description
1 polymer ?
#
loop_
_entity_poly.entity_id
_entity_poly.type
_entity_poly.pdbx_seq_one_letter_code
_entity_poly.pdbx_strand_id
1 'polypeptide(L)'
;MKLVIVGTGYVGLVTGSCFAEFGYDTLCVDKNENRINELKNAKSPFFEPGLDDLLSKHINKTKLLSFTSSLSSAMNNADIVFITVGTPYLKSEEETDLSAVREVAKEIAENIKNYTVVVTKSTVPPGTTKEVKKIIASKVPEKNFDVVSNPEFLREGSAINDFMRPDRVIIGIENKKSENIMREIYRPLFLKETPIISTTIESSEIIKYASNSFLATKIAFINEVSDLCEKVDADVQDVAKAMGLDNRIGSKFLNVS
;
A
#
# COMPACT_ATOMS: atom_id res chain seq x y z
N MET A 1 -19.69 1.14 -0.71
CA MET A 1 -18.82 1.23 0.48
C MET A 1 -18.01 2.50 0.38
N LYS A 2 -17.82 3.20 1.51
CA LYS A 2 -17.00 4.40 1.63
C LYS A 2 -15.61 4.04 2.18
N LEU A 3 -14.58 4.38 1.42
CA LEU A 3 -13.18 4.07 1.70
C LEU A 3 -12.46 5.38 2.02
N VAL A 4 -11.93 5.50 3.23
CA VAL A 4 -11.10 6.64 3.64
C VAL A 4 -9.64 6.27 3.47
N ILE A 5 -8.85 7.08 2.78
CA ILE A 5 -7.42 6.85 2.58
C ILE A 5 -6.63 7.95 3.28
N VAL A 6 -5.90 7.61 4.34
CA VAL A 6 -5.12 8.56 5.13
C VAL A 6 -3.68 8.60 4.64
N GLY A 7 -3.27 9.75 4.12
CA GLY A 7 -2.02 9.99 3.42
C GLY A 7 -2.26 10.10 1.91
N THR A 8 -1.77 11.19 1.31
CA THR A 8 -1.81 11.41 -0.16
C THR A 8 -0.41 11.38 -0.78
N GLY A 9 0.51 10.63 -0.16
CA GLY A 9 1.74 10.21 -0.82
C GLY A 9 1.49 9.18 -1.92
N TYR A 10 2.56 8.68 -2.52
CA TYR A 10 2.51 7.77 -3.67
C TYR A 10 1.53 6.59 -3.48
N VAL A 11 1.70 5.85 -2.38
CA VAL A 11 0.85 4.69 -2.05
C VAL A 11 -0.62 5.08 -1.88
N GLY A 12 -0.89 6.10 -1.05
CA GLY A 12 -2.25 6.48 -0.70
C GLY A 12 -3.03 7.05 -1.88
N LEU A 13 -2.43 7.98 -2.63
CA LEU A 13 -3.11 8.62 -3.75
C LEU A 13 -3.43 7.63 -4.88
N VAL A 14 -2.49 6.74 -5.22
CA VAL A 14 -2.73 5.69 -6.23
C VAL A 14 -3.79 4.72 -5.74
N THR A 15 -3.69 4.24 -4.49
CA THR A 15 -4.66 3.32 -3.90
C THR A 15 -6.07 3.89 -3.93
N GLY A 16 -6.25 5.14 -3.47
CA GLY A 16 -7.55 5.80 -3.46
C GLY A 16 -8.13 6.02 -4.85
N SER A 17 -7.30 6.47 -5.79
CA SER A 17 -7.73 6.70 -7.17
C SER A 17 -8.14 5.40 -7.86
N CYS A 18 -7.42 4.30 -7.62
CA CYS A 18 -7.75 3.00 -8.20
C CYS A 18 -8.98 2.36 -7.54
N PHE A 19 -9.22 2.58 -6.25
CA PHE A 19 -10.49 2.17 -5.64
C PHE A 19 -11.68 2.96 -6.20
N ALA A 20 -11.50 4.23 -6.53
CA ALA A 20 -12.54 4.99 -7.25
C ALA A 20 -12.79 4.41 -8.66
N GLU A 21 -11.75 3.93 -9.36
CA GLU A 21 -11.87 3.21 -10.64
C GLU A 21 -12.63 1.89 -10.48
N PHE A 22 -12.45 1.20 -9.35
CA PHE A 22 -13.23 0.02 -8.97
C PHE A 22 -14.69 0.32 -8.61
N GLY A 23 -15.10 1.59 -8.57
CA GLY A 23 -16.47 2.00 -8.31
C GLY A 23 -16.80 2.32 -6.86
N TYR A 24 -15.79 2.40 -5.97
CA TYR A 24 -15.99 2.75 -4.57
C TYR A 24 -16.00 4.27 -4.35
N ASP A 25 -16.73 4.71 -3.33
CA ASP A 25 -16.66 6.10 -2.86
C ASP A 25 -15.39 6.28 -2.03
N THR A 26 -14.40 6.96 -2.59
CA THR A 26 -13.10 7.17 -1.98
C THR A 26 -12.95 8.62 -1.51
N LEU A 27 -12.56 8.77 -0.25
CA LEU A 27 -12.17 10.06 0.34
C LEU A 27 -10.71 10.00 0.82
N CYS A 28 -9.83 10.72 0.13
CA CYS A 28 -8.43 10.85 0.50
C CYS A 28 -8.23 12.00 1.50
N VAL A 29 -7.37 11.76 2.50
CA VAL A 29 -7.13 12.67 3.62
C VAL A 29 -5.65 12.97 3.75
N ASP A 30 -5.28 14.24 3.88
CA ASP A 30 -3.91 14.66 4.17
C ASP A 30 -3.91 15.96 4.97
N LYS A 31 -3.03 16.09 5.96
CA LYS A 31 -2.93 17.30 6.79
C LYS A 31 -2.40 18.50 5.99
N ASN A 32 -1.71 18.27 4.87
CA ASN A 32 -1.21 19.35 4.02
C ASN A 32 -2.33 19.96 3.17
N GLU A 33 -2.86 21.11 3.62
CA GLU A 33 -3.94 21.81 2.93
C GLU A 33 -3.59 22.24 1.51
N ASN A 34 -2.34 22.65 1.26
CA ASN A 34 -1.88 23.03 -0.08
C ASN A 34 -1.97 21.83 -1.03
N ARG A 35 -1.49 20.66 -0.59
CA ARG A 35 -1.59 19.41 -1.36
C ARG A 35 -3.06 19.04 -1.61
N ILE A 36 -3.93 19.16 -0.62
CA ILE A 36 -5.37 18.91 -0.78
C ILE A 36 -5.98 19.86 -1.82
N ASN A 37 -5.60 21.13 -1.82
CA ASN A 37 -6.10 22.10 -2.79
C ASN A 37 -5.61 21.80 -4.21
N GLU A 38 -4.37 21.36 -4.39
CA GLU A 38 -3.84 20.90 -5.69
C GLU A 38 -4.60 19.66 -6.18
N LEU A 39 -4.80 18.67 -5.31
CA LEU A 39 -5.49 17.43 -5.62
C LEU A 39 -6.96 17.65 -5.99
N LYS A 40 -7.66 18.59 -5.32
CA LYS A 40 -9.02 18.99 -5.70
C LYS A 40 -9.10 19.55 -7.13
N ASN A 41 -8.00 20.08 -7.64
CA ASN A 41 -7.87 20.55 -9.02
C ASN A 41 -7.29 19.49 -9.96
N ALA A 42 -7.31 18.21 -9.55
CA ALA A 42 -6.78 17.06 -10.30
C ALA A 42 -5.28 17.19 -10.67
N LYS A 43 -4.49 17.84 -9.82
CA LYS A 43 -3.03 17.93 -9.99
C LYS A 43 -2.33 17.00 -9.02
N SER A 44 -1.67 15.97 -9.54
CA SER A 44 -0.86 15.08 -8.71
C SER A 44 0.42 15.78 -8.20
N PRO A 45 0.84 15.55 -6.94
CA PRO A 45 2.09 16.10 -6.40
C PRO A 45 3.34 15.36 -6.89
N PHE A 46 3.18 14.30 -7.66
CA PHE A 46 4.27 13.51 -8.26
C PHE A 46 3.86 12.98 -9.63
N PHE A 47 4.83 12.60 -10.46
CA PHE A 47 4.57 12.00 -11.76
C PHE A 47 4.24 10.52 -11.62
N GLU A 48 3.07 10.12 -12.13
CA GLU A 48 2.66 8.72 -12.30
C GLU A 48 1.84 8.64 -13.60
N PRO A 49 2.24 7.79 -14.58
CA PRO A 49 1.55 7.72 -15.86
C PRO A 49 0.04 7.42 -15.72
N GLY A 50 -0.80 8.36 -16.20
CA GLY A 50 -2.26 8.23 -16.18
C GLY A 50 -2.95 8.67 -14.90
N LEU A 51 -2.20 9.12 -13.87
CA LEU A 51 -2.81 9.51 -12.59
C LEU A 51 -3.65 10.77 -12.70
N ASP A 52 -3.18 11.84 -13.36
CA ASP A 52 -3.95 13.08 -13.51
C ASP A 52 -5.28 12.87 -14.25
N ASP A 53 -5.29 12.00 -15.27
CA ASP A 53 -6.51 11.62 -15.99
C ASP A 53 -7.48 10.84 -15.08
N LEU A 54 -6.95 9.94 -14.25
CA LEU A 54 -7.73 9.15 -13.29
C LEU A 54 -8.34 10.06 -12.21
N LEU A 55 -7.55 10.99 -11.69
CA LEU A 55 -8.00 12.02 -10.75
C LEU A 55 -9.13 12.85 -11.40
N SER A 56 -8.88 13.41 -12.58
CA SER A 56 -9.86 14.26 -13.27
C SER A 56 -11.16 13.51 -13.56
N LYS A 57 -11.09 12.25 -14.00
CA LYS A 57 -12.26 11.38 -14.21
C LYS A 57 -13.09 11.25 -12.93
N HIS A 58 -12.47 10.88 -11.82
CA HIS A 58 -13.23 10.57 -10.60
C HIS A 58 -13.63 11.78 -9.76
N ILE A 59 -12.89 12.90 -9.86
CA ILE A 59 -13.25 14.18 -9.24
C ILE A 59 -14.36 14.87 -10.04
N ASN A 60 -14.27 14.88 -11.37
CA ASN A 60 -15.15 15.73 -12.19
C ASN A 60 -16.34 14.98 -12.79
N LYS A 61 -16.16 13.73 -13.22
CA LYS A 61 -17.19 12.97 -13.95
C LYS A 61 -17.98 12.04 -13.04
N THR A 62 -17.30 11.10 -12.37
CA THR A 62 -18.00 10.06 -11.60
C THR A 62 -18.31 10.47 -10.16
N LYS A 63 -17.60 11.48 -9.63
CA LYS A 63 -17.72 11.95 -8.24
C LYS A 63 -17.43 10.86 -7.19
N LEU A 64 -16.56 9.91 -7.54
CA LEU A 64 -16.15 8.80 -6.67
C LEU A 64 -14.84 9.07 -5.92
N LEU A 65 -14.16 10.18 -6.21
CA LEU A 65 -12.93 10.57 -5.54
C LEU A 65 -13.06 11.99 -5.00
N SER A 66 -12.78 12.14 -3.72
CA SER A 66 -12.81 13.43 -3.03
C SER A 66 -11.64 13.57 -2.06
N PHE A 67 -11.36 14.81 -1.63
CA PHE A 67 -10.19 15.16 -0.81
C PHE A 67 -10.57 16.08 0.34
N THR A 68 -10.02 15.84 1.52
CA THR A 68 -10.20 16.69 2.70
C THR A 68 -8.93 16.74 3.56
N SER A 69 -8.76 17.81 4.34
CA SER A 69 -7.70 17.89 5.36
C SER A 69 -8.14 17.40 6.75
N SER A 70 -9.42 17.07 6.92
CA SER A 70 -9.99 16.65 8.22
C SER A 70 -10.34 15.16 8.22
N LEU A 71 -9.54 14.35 8.92
CA LEU A 71 -9.85 12.94 9.13
C LEU A 71 -11.15 12.76 9.94
N SER A 72 -11.38 13.61 10.94
CA SER A 72 -12.65 13.60 11.68
C SER A 72 -13.88 13.71 10.76
N SER A 73 -13.85 14.65 9.80
CA SER A 73 -14.93 14.77 8.80
C SER A 73 -15.04 13.53 7.91
N ALA A 74 -13.91 12.93 7.55
CA ALA A 74 -13.83 11.80 6.63
C ALA A 74 -14.39 10.50 7.22
N MET A 75 -14.17 10.30 8.52
CA MET A 75 -14.61 9.11 9.26
C MET A 75 -16.13 8.99 9.41
N ASN A 76 -16.90 10.04 9.14
CA ASN A 76 -18.35 9.95 9.11
C ASN A 76 -18.80 8.93 8.06
N ASN A 77 -19.43 7.84 8.51
CA ASN A 77 -19.87 6.70 7.70
C ASN A 77 -18.74 5.99 6.92
N ALA A 78 -17.50 5.99 7.44
CA ALA A 78 -16.42 5.23 6.83
C ALA A 78 -16.59 3.72 7.10
N ASP A 79 -16.69 2.92 6.03
CA ASP A 79 -16.73 1.45 6.13
C ASP A 79 -15.31 0.90 6.35
N ILE A 80 -14.34 1.48 5.64
CA ILE A 80 -12.93 1.10 5.68
C ILE A 80 -12.08 2.38 5.75
N VAL A 81 -11.04 2.36 6.58
CA VAL A 81 -10.01 3.40 6.61
C VAL A 81 -8.62 2.79 6.40
N PHE A 82 -7.89 3.29 5.41
CA PHE A 82 -6.52 2.88 5.10
C PHE A 82 -5.53 3.85 5.70
N ILE A 83 -4.54 3.32 6.42
CA ILE A 83 -3.35 4.05 6.86
C ILE A 83 -2.27 3.85 5.80
N THR A 84 -1.96 4.92 5.08
CA THR A 84 -0.98 4.95 3.97
C THR A 84 0.06 6.06 4.13
N VAL A 85 0.29 6.49 5.37
CA VAL A 85 1.30 7.49 5.71
C VAL A 85 2.71 6.92 5.61
N GLY A 86 3.69 7.79 5.36
CA GLY A 86 5.10 7.39 5.26
C GLY A 86 5.64 6.89 6.60
N THR A 87 6.59 5.96 6.51
CA THR A 87 7.30 5.33 7.63
C THR A 87 8.80 5.41 7.38
N PRO A 88 9.39 6.63 7.43
CA PRO A 88 10.79 6.82 7.09
C PRO A 88 11.70 6.05 8.07
N TYR A 89 12.84 5.57 7.56
CA TYR A 89 13.87 4.96 8.40
C TYR A 89 14.69 6.04 9.10
N LEU A 90 14.74 6.00 10.43
CA LEU A 90 15.52 6.91 11.26
C LEU A 90 16.94 6.36 11.38
N LYS A 91 17.86 6.87 10.54
CA LYS A 91 19.27 6.44 10.54
C LYS A 91 19.95 6.58 11.90
N SER A 92 19.55 7.56 12.72
CA SER A 92 20.13 7.81 14.04
C SER A 92 19.74 6.78 15.09
N GLU A 93 18.59 6.13 14.93
CA GLU A 93 17.98 5.22 15.90
C GLU A 93 17.91 3.78 15.38
N GLU A 94 18.36 3.57 14.13
CA GLU A 94 18.30 2.30 13.41
C GLU A 94 16.90 1.65 13.37
N GLU A 95 15.86 2.48 13.38
CA GLU A 95 14.47 2.01 13.43
C GLU A 95 13.57 2.69 12.41
N THR A 96 12.39 2.09 12.21
CA THR A 96 11.33 2.68 11.37
C THR A 96 10.51 3.65 12.20
N ASP A 97 10.36 4.89 11.75
CA ASP A 97 9.49 5.86 12.41
C ASP A 97 8.01 5.48 12.22
N LEU A 98 7.35 5.16 13.33
CA LEU A 98 5.93 4.83 13.38
C LEU A 98 5.07 5.96 13.97
N SER A 99 5.65 7.14 14.24
CA SER A 99 4.95 8.29 14.83
C SER A 99 3.68 8.66 14.06
N ALA A 100 3.76 8.79 12.74
CA ALA A 100 2.62 9.11 11.88
C ALA A 100 1.53 8.02 11.91
N VAL A 101 1.92 6.75 11.88
CA VAL A 101 0.98 5.61 11.96
C VAL A 101 0.23 5.63 13.29
N ARG A 102 0.96 5.84 14.41
CA ARG A 102 0.39 5.92 15.75
C ARG A 102 -0.53 7.12 15.91
N GLU A 103 -0.16 8.26 15.35
CA GLU A 103 -0.98 9.47 15.39
C GLU A 103 -2.30 9.27 14.64
N VAL A 104 -2.24 8.73 13.41
CA VAL A 104 -3.43 8.39 12.64
C VAL A 104 -4.31 7.38 13.37
N ALA A 105 -3.72 6.34 13.99
CA ALA A 105 -4.48 5.37 14.77
C ALA A 105 -5.22 6.02 15.96
N LYS A 106 -4.60 6.98 16.65
CA LYS A 106 -5.26 7.75 17.74
C LYS A 106 -6.43 8.58 17.21
N GLU A 107 -6.24 9.27 16.09
CA GLU A 107 -7.29 10.11 15.50
C GLU A 107 -8.44 9.27 14.95
N ILE A 108 -8.16 8.09 14.37
CA ILE A 108 -9.19 7.11 13.98
C ILE A 108 -10.00 6.68 15.22
N ALA A 109 -9.33 6.35 16.32
CA ALA A 109 -9.98 5.90 17.56
C ALA A 109 -10.95 6.94 18.13
N GLU A 110 -10.69 8.23 17.92
CA GLU A 110 -11.56 9.33 18.34
C GLU A 110 -12.81 9.51 17.49
N ASN A 111 -12.84 8.92 16.28
CA ASN A 111 -13.85 9.21 15.27
C ASN A 111 -14.64 7.97 14.79
N ILE A 112 -14.32 6.76 15.25
CA ILE A 112 -15.13 5.56 14.97
C ILE A 112 -16.50 5.68 15.65
N LYS A 113 -17.57 5.67 14.84
CA LYS A 113 -18.98 5.70 15.30
C LYS A 113 -19.74 4.42 14.96
N ASN A 114 -19.44 3.83 13.82
CA ASN A 114 -20.02 2.57 13.32
C ASN A 114 -18.91 1.53 13.18
N TYR A 115 -19.27 0.28 12.87
CA TYR A 115 -18.26 -0.73 12.61
C TYR A 115 -17.37 -0.32 11.42
N THR A 116 -16.06 -0.28 11.63
CA THR A 116 -15.08 0.15 10.62
C THR A 116 -13.91 -0.82 10.53
N VAL A 117 -13.47 -1.18 9.32
CA VAL A 117 -12.21 -1.93 9.12
C VAL A 117 -11.05 -0.96 8.96
N VAL A 118 -10.03 -1.08 9.81
CA VAL A 118 -8.82 -0.24 9.79
C VAL A 118 -7.69 -1.03 9.14
N VAL A 119 -7.20 -0.54 8.01
CA VAL A 119 -6.23 -1.25 7.17
C VAL A 119 -4.89 -0.55 7.21
N THR A 120 -3.87 -1.22 7.72
CA THR A 120 -2.48 -0.76 7.59
C THR A 120 -1.94 -1.18 6.23
N LYS A 121 -1.73 -0.21 5.34
CA LYS A 121 -1.09 -0.41 4.03
C LYS A 121 0.31 0.19 3.98
N SER A 122 0.64 1.14 4.86
CA SER A 122 2.02 1.59 5.10
C SER A 122 2.95 0.40 5.32
N THR A 123 4.19 0.51 4.83
CA THR A 123 5.23 -0.50 5.13
C THR A 123 5.63 -0.35 6.60
N VAL A 124 5.31 -1.34 7.42
CA VAL A 124 5.51 -1.30 8.88
C VAL A 124 6.17 -2.58 9.38
N PRO A 125 7.04 -2.52 10.40
CA PRO A 125 7.61 -3.72 11.00
C PRO A 125 6.53 -4.71 11.51
N PRO A 126 6.85 -6.01 11.58
CA PRO A 126 5.92 -6.99 12.11
C PRO A 126 5.47 -6.64 13.54
N GLY A 127 4.15 -6.72 13.78
CA GLY A 127 3.51 -6.38 15.05
C GLY A 127 2.89 -4.98 15.09
N THR A 128 3.20 -4.08 14.14
CA THR A 128 2.67 -2.72 14.13
C THR A 128 1.15 -2.67 13.96
N THR A 129 0.55 -3.52 13.13
CA THR A 129 -0.93 -3.53 12.98
C THR A 129 -1.62 -3.98 14.28
N LYS A 130 -0.98 -4.85 15.08
CA LYS A 130 -1.46 -5.17 16.43
C LYS A 130 -1.28 -4.00 17.40
N GLU A 131 -0.23 -3.21 17.26
CA GLU A 131 -0.08 -1.96 18.00
C GLU A 131 -1.20 -0.97 17.66
N VAL A 132 -1.52 -0.78 16.37
CA VAL A 132 -2.67 0.01 15.91
C VAL A 132 -3.97 -0.48 16.54
N LYS A 133 -4.19 -1.80 16.59
CA LYS A 133 -5.35 -2.39 17.27
C LYS A 133 -5.42 -1.97 18.74
N LYS A 134 -4.32 -2.06 19.48
CA LYS A 134 -4.25 -1.66 20.91
C LYS A 134 -4.55 -0.18 21.10
N ILE A 135 -4.01 0.68 20.23
CA ILE A 135 -4.27 2.13 20.28
C ILE A 135 -5.77 2.40 20.11
N ILE A 136 -6.41 1.77 19.13
CA ILE A 136 -7.84 1.98 18.87
C ILE A 136 -8.71 1.37 19.98
N ALA A 137 -8.36 0.17 20.46
CA ALA A 137 -9.07 -0.52 21.55
C ALA A 137 -9.07 0.26 22.86
N SER A 138 -8.13 1.19 23.06
CA SER A 138 -8.10 2.06 24.25
C SER A 138 -9.29 3.02 24.35
N LYS A 139 -9.97 3.31 23.23
CA LYS A 139 -11.14 4.21 23.16
C LYS A 139 -12.38 3.57 22.53
N VAL A 140 -12.22 2.51 21.76
CA VAL A 140 -13.29 1.90 20.96
C VAL A 140 -13.45 0.42 21.34
N PRO A 141 -14.67 -0.07 21.62
CA PRO A 141 -14.89 -1.49 21.87
C PRO A 141 -14.47 -2.36 20.67
N GLU A 142 -13.76 -3.47 20.89
CA GLU A 142 -13.25 -4.33 19.81
C GLU A 142 -14.35 -4.88 18.88
N LYS A 143 -15.60 -4.98 19.32
CA LYS A 143 -16.72 -5.38 18.45
C LYS A 143 -17.06 -4.36 17.34
N ASN A 144 -16.58 -3.11 17.49
CA ASN A 144 -16.87 -1.99 16.59
C ASN A 144 -15.75 -1.76 15.55
N PHE A 145 -14.70 -2.56 15.53
CA PHE A 145 -13.68 -2.42 14.49
C PHE A 145 -12.91 -3.72 14.30
N ASP A 146 -12.25 -3.84 13.16
CA ASP A 146 -11.22 -4.85 12.92
C ASP A 146 -9.98 -4.17 12.36
N VAL A 147 -8.80 -4.75 12.60
CA VAL A 147 -7.57 -4.33 11.94
C VAL A 147 -7.16 -5.33 10.87
N VAL A 148 -6.53 -4.82 9.82
CA VAL A 148 -6.03 -5.62 8.70
C VAL A 148 -4.66 -5.11 8.30
N SER A 149 -3.73 -6.03 8.02
CA SER A 149 -2.50 -5.70 7.28
C SER A 149 -2.75 -5.93 5.79
N ASN A 150 -2.53 -4.93 4.95
CA ASN A 150 -2.65 -5.05 3.50
C ASN A 150 -1.49 -4.32 2.82
N PRO A 151 -0.28 -4.91 2.82
CA PRO A 151 0.90 -4.27 2.25
C PRO A 151 0.71 -3.96 0.77
N GLU A 152 1.45 -2.97 0.29
CA GLU A 152 1.52 -2.60 -1.11
C GLU A 152 2.75 -3.24 -1.80
N PHE A 153 2.71 -3.43 -3.11
CA PHE A 153 3.84 -3.93 -3.91
C PHE A 153 3.99 -3.10 -5.19
N LEU A 154 3.75 -1.79 -5.07
CA LEU A 154 3.70 -0.86 -6.18
C LEU A 154 5.13 -0.38 -6.50
N ARG A 155 5.39 -0.11 -7.78
CA ARG A 155 6.65 0.51 -8.22
C ARG A 155 6.41 1.89 -8.77
N GLU A 156 7.26 2.84 -8.38
CA GLU A 156 7.25 4.20 -8.89
C GLU A 156 7.29 4.21 -10.43
N GLY A 157 6.41 5.00 -11.05
CA GLY A 157 6.22 5.06 -12.51
C GLY A 157 5.33 3.96 -13.11
N SER A 158 4.82 3.02 -12.31
CA SER A 158 3.91 1.96 -12.79
C SER A 158 2.85 1.51 -11.79
N ALA A 159 2.67 2.23 -10.69
CA ALA A 159 1.78 1.85 -9.60
C ALA A 159 0.32 1.72 -9.99
N ILE A 160 -0.19 2.52 -10.93
CA ILE A 160 -1.58 2.31 -11.40
C ILE A 160 -1.70 0.93 -12.02
N ASN A 161 -0.76 0.55 -12.89
CA ASN A 161 -0.78 -0.78 -13.50
C ASN A 161 -0.56 -1.88 -12.46
N ASP A 162 0.40 -1.70 -11.54
CA ASP A 162 0.69 -2.68 -10.49
C ASP A 162 -0.51 -2.85 -9.54
N PHE A 163 -1.29 -1.81 -9.26
CA PHE A 163 -2.51 -1.91 -8.46
C PHE A 163 -3.66 -2.58 -9.23
N MET A 164 -3.83 -2.21 -10.50
CA MET A 164 -4.94 -2.70 -11.33
C MET A 164 -4.71 -4.11 -11.87
N ARG A 165 -3.45 -4.57 -11.91
CA ARG A 165 -3.01 -5.89 -12.37
C ARG A 165 -1.89 -6.44 -11.48
N PRO A 166 -2.15 -6.64 -10.17
CA PRO A 166 -1.10 -7.12 -9.29
C PRO A 166 -0.87 -8.62 -9.51
N ASP A 167 0.36 -9.07 -9.27
CA ASP A 167 0.66 -10.51 -9.25
C ASP A 167 -0.12 -11.24 -8.13
N ARG A 168 -0.42 -10.53 -7.04
CA ARG A 168 -1.17 -11.03 -5.87
C ARG A 168 -1.60 -9.87 -4.96
N VAL A 169 -2.64 -10.09 -4.16
CA VAL A 169 -3.02 -9.24 -3.03
C VAL A 169 -2.85 -10.02 -1.74
N ILE A 170 -2.15 -9.42 -0.76
CA ILE A 170 -1.93 -10.03 0.56
C ILE A 170 -2.84 -9.36 1.59
N ILE A 171 -3.54 -10.16 2.40
CA ILE A 171 -4.45 -9.67 3.44
C ILE A 171 -4.16 -10.41 4.75
N GLY A 172 -3.57 -9.72 5.73
CA GLY A 172 -3.40 -10.19 7.10
C GLY A 172 -4.64 -9.89 7.94
N ILE A 173 -5.33 -10.92 8.44
CA ILE A 173 -6.63 -10.84 9.12
C ILE A 173 -6.66 -11.65 10.42
N GLU A 174 -7.58 -11.30 11.32
CA GLU A 174 -7.87 -12.07 12.55
C GLU A 174 -9.19 -12.85 12.47
N ASN A 175 -10.11 -12.48 11.58
CA ASN A 175 -11.42 -13.12 11.47
C ASN A 175 -12.01 -13.06 10.04
N LYS A 176 -13.06 -13.85 9.83
CA LYS A 176 -13.73 -13.96 8.53
C LYS A 176 -14.54 -12.73 8.12
N LYS A 177 -15.00 -11.92 9.08
CA LYS A 177 -15.80 -10.72 8.78
C LYS A 177 -14.94 -9.69 8.03
N SER A 178 -13.76 -9.37 8.56
CA SER A 178 -12.82 -8.46 7.90
C SER A 178 -12.24 -9.05 6.62
N GLU A 179 -11.98 -10.35 6.57
CA GLU A 179 -11.57 -11.03 5.32
C GLU A 179 -12.61 -10.84 4.20
N ASN A 180 -13.89 -11.09 4.46
CA ASN A 180 -14.95 -10.97 3.46
C ASN A 180 -15.08 -9.53 2.95
N ILE A 181 -15.01 -8.54 3.85
CA ILE A 181 -15.03 -7.11 3.51
C ILE A 181 -13.85 -6.76 2.60
N MET A 182 -12.64 -7.22 2.94
CA MET A 182 -11.45 -6.95 2.13
C MET A 182 -11.50 -7.66 0.77
N ARG A 183 -12.04 -8.88 0.70
CA ARG A 183 -12.24 -9.58 -0.58
C ARG A 183 -13.24 -8.85 -1.47
N GLU A 184 -14.29 -8.28 -0.90
CA GLU A 184 -15.30 -7.53 -1.66
C GLU A 184 -14.69 -6.30 -2.34
N ILE A 185 -13.87 -5.51 -1.64
CA ILE A 185 -13.24 -4.32 -2.24
C ILE A 185 -12.23 -4.63 -3.35
N TYR A 186 -11.70 -5.86 -3.37
CA TYR A 186 -10.80 -6.35 -4.41
C TYR A 186 -11.51 -7.22 -5.45
N ARG A 187 -12.84 -7.37 -5.39
CA ARG A 187 -13.63 -8.19 -6.32
C ARG A 187 -13.38 -7.88 -7.80
N PRO A 188 -13.17 -6.61 -8.23
CA PRO A 188 -12.85 -6.32 -9.63
C PRO A 188 -11.58 -7.01 -10.15
N LEU A 189 -10.64 -7.39 -9.28
CA LEU A 189 -9.44 -8.14 -9.65
C LEU A 189 -9.73 -9.64 -9.92
N PHE A 190 -10.88 -10.16 -9.49
CA PHE A 190 -11.28 -11.54 -9.77
C PHE A 190 -11.38 -11.82 -11.27
N LEU A 191 -11.79 -10.82 -12.07
CA LEU A 191 -11.86 -10.92 -13.54
C LEU A 191 -10.50 -11.14 -14.20
N LYS A 192 -9.41 -10.93 -13.45
CA LYS A 192 -8.02 -11.11 -13.91
C LYS A 192 -7.35 -12.31 -13.26
N GLU A 193 -8.12 -13.15 -12.55
CA GLU A 193 -7.63 -14.32 -11.81
C GLU A 193 -6.51 -13.98 -10.81
N THR A 194 -6.46 -12.72 -10.35
CA THR A 194 -5.47 -12.26 -9.38
C THR A 194 -5.65 -13.02 -8.06
N PRO A 195 -4.62 -13.73 -7.56
CA PRO A 195 -4.68 -14.40 -6.27
C PRO A 195 -4.83 -13.41 -5.12
N ILE A 196 -5.84 -13.64 -4.27
CA ILE A 196 -6.02 -12.92 -2.99
C ILE A 196 -5.69 -13.89 -1.85
N ILE A 197 -4.53 -13.67 -1.23
CA ILE A 197 -3.96 -14.53 -0.20
C ILE A 197 -4.28 -13.95 1.17
N SER A 198 -5.02 -14.73 1.97
CA SER A 198 -5.31 -14.39 3.36
C SER A 198 -4.37 -15.13 4.30
N THR A 199 -3.82 -14.43 5.28
CA THR A 199 -2.89 -14.97 6.27
C THR A 199 -3.02 -14.23 7.60
N THR A 200 -2.15 -14.53 8.57
CA THR A 200 -2.07 -13.77 9.83
C THR A 200 -1.54 -12.36 9.58
N ILE A 201 -1.84 -11.43 10.49
CA ILE A 201 -1.36 -10.04 10.41
C ILE A 201 0.17 -10.00 10.31
N GLU A 202 0.88 -10.70 11.19
CA GLU A 202 2.34 -10.69 11.22
C GLU A 202 2.94 -11.35 9.98
N SER A 203 2.36 -12.45 9.49
CA SER A 203 2.81 -13.05 8.23
C SER A 203 2.66 -12.08 7.07
N SER A 204 1.57 -11.32 7.00
CA SER A 204 1.35 -10.29 5.97
C SER A 204 2.41 -9.19 6.02
N GLU A 205 2.72 -8.68 7.22
CA GLU A 205 3.78 -7.68 7.43
C GLU A 205 5.17 -8.22 7.05
N ILE A 206 5.50 -9.46 7.45
CA ILE A 206 6.75 -10.12 7.09
C ILE A 206 6.88 -10.32 5.58
N ILE A 207 5.81 -10.73 4.88
CA ILE A 207 5.84 -10.95 3.43
C ILE A 207 6.32 -9.71 2.67
N LYS A 208 5.94 -8.51 3.12
CA LYS A 208 6.40 -7.25 2.50
C LYS A 208 7.92 -7.09 2.63
N TYR A 209 8.44 -7.22 3.85
CA TYR A 209 9.89 -7.10 4.09
C TYR A 209 10.67 -8.19 3.38
N ALA A 210 10.27 -9.45 3.52
CA ALA A 210 10.92 -10.58 2.87
C ALA A 210 10.95 -10.42 1.34
N SER A 211 9.85 -9.96 0.72
CA SER A 211 9.80 -9.71 -0.72
C SER A 211 10.78 -8.61 -1.15
N ASN A 212 10.75 -7.45 -0.48
CA ASN A 212 11.62 -6.33 -0.83
C ASN A 212 13.09 -6.68 -0.60
N SER A 213 13.42 -7.31 0.54
CA SER A 213 14.78 -7.75 0.85
C SER A 213 15.30 -8.75 -0.19
N PHE A 214 14.49 -9.73 -0.60
CA PHE A 214 14.91 -10.71 -1.60
C PHE A 214 15.15 -10.07 -2.98
N LEU A 215 14.31 -9.11 -3.40
CA LEU A 215 14.55 -8.36 -4.64
C LEU A 215 15.85 -7.56 -4.58
N ALA A 216 16.15 -6.92 -3.45
CA ALA A 216 17.42 -6.23 -3.23
C ALA A 216 18.61 -7.21 -3.25
N THR A 217 18.48 -8.39 -2.64
CA THR A 217 19.50 -9.44 -2.69
C THR A 217 19.79 -9.89 -4.12
N LYS A 218 18.77 -10.06 -4.98
CA LYS A 218 19.00 -10.43 -6.39
C LYS A 218 19.83 -9.38 -7.14
N ILE A 219 19.56 -8.10 -6.91
CA ILE A 219 20.31 -7.00 -7.52
C ILE A 219 21.75 -6.96 -6.98
N ALA A 220 21.92 -7.01 -5.66
CA ALA A 220 23.25 -7.01 -5.05
C ALA A 220 24.09 -8.20 -5.53
N PHE A 221 23.48 -9.39 -5.60
CA PHE A 221 24.13 -10.60 -6.09
C PHE A 221 24.58 -10.46 -7.54
N ILE A 222 23.72 -9.95 -8.44
CA ILE A 222 24.14 -9.83 -9.86
C ILE A 222 25.20 -8.73 -10.05
N ASN A 223 25.21 -7.69 -9.23
CA ASN A 223 26.26 -6.69 -9.24
C ASN A 223 27.61 -7.27 -8.78
N GLU A 224 27.64 -8.10 -7.73
CA GLU A 224 28.87 -8.81 -7.33
C GLU A 224 29.37 -9.79 -8.43
N VAL A 225 28.44 -10.44 -9.14
CA VAL A 225 28.80 -11.26 -10.32
C VAL A 225 29.36 -10.40 -11.44
N SER A 226 28.83 -9.19 -11.66
CA SER A 226 29.39 -8.23 -12.63
C SER A 226 30.84 -7.89 -12.33
N ASP A 227 31.15 -7.56 -11.07
CA ASP A 227 32.53 -7.25 -10.64
C ASP A 227 33.49 -8.44 -10.86
N LEU A 228 33.00 -9.68 -10.77
CA LEU A 228 33.78 -10.87 -11.08
C LEU A 228 33.97 -11.03 -12.59
N CYS A 229 32.91 -10.82 -13.37
CA CYS A 229 32.94 -10.88 -14.83
C CYS A 229 33.99 -9.91 -15.41
N GLU A 230 34.08 -8.68 -14.89
CA GLU A 230 35.08 -7.69 -15.31
C GLU A 230 36.53 -8.16 -15.10
N LYS A 231 36.80 -8.91 -14.02
CA LYS A 231 38.15 -9.41 -13.71
C LYS A 231 38.61 -10.55 -14.62
N VAL A 232 37.68 -11.21 -15.31
CA VAL A 232 37.95 -12.39 -16.15
C VAL A 232 37.50 -12.21 -17.60
N ASP A 233 37.14 -10.99 -18.00
CA ASP A 233 36.67 -10.62 -19.35
C ASP A 233 35.43 -11.42 -19.81
N ALA A 234 34.45 -11.59 -18.91
CA ALA A 234 33.16 -12.21 -19.19
C ALA A 234 32.03 -11.17 -19.32
N ASP A 235 30.97 -11.48 -20.08
CA ASP A 235 29.79 -10.63 -20.21
C ASP A 235 28.72 -11.00 -19.18
N VAL A 236 28.45 -10.10 -18.23
CA VAL A 236 27.44 -10.28 -17.19
C VAL A 236 26.01 -10.40 -17.76
N GLN A 237 25.72 -9.82 -18.93
CA GLN A 237 24.40 -9.92 -19.57
C GLN A 237 24.14 -11.35 -20.05
N ASP A 238 25.15 -12.00 -20.63
CA ASP A 238 25.07 -13.40 -21.04
C ASP A 238 24.90 -14.32 -19.83
N VAL A 239 25.64 -14.05 -18.74
CA VAL A 239 25.53 -14.79 -17.47
C VAL A 239 24.12 -14.62 -16.86
N ALA A 240 23.66 -13.39 -16.70
CA ALA A 240 22.34 -13.07 -16.14
C ALA A 240 21.21 -13.71 -16.94
N LYS A 241 21.30 -13.64 -18.28
CA LYS A 241 20.33 -14.25 -19.20
C LYS A 241 20.31 -15.76 -19.05
N ALA A 242 21.47 -16.42 -19.07
CA ALA A 242 21.56 -17.87 -18.94
C ALA A 242 21.04 -18.37 -17.57
N MET A 243 21.41 -17.68 -16.48
CA MET A 243 20.90 -17.97 -15.14
C MET A 243 19.39 -17.79 -15.05
N GLY A 244 18.87 -16.71 -15.65
CA GLY A 244 17.45 -16.36 -15.61
C GLY A 244 16.53 -17.33 -16.36
N LEU A 245 17.07 -18.19 -17.24
CA LEU A 245 16.33 -19.27 -17.89
C LEU A 245 15.99 -20.43 -16.94
N ASP A 246 16.68 -20.54 -15.80
CA ASP A 246 16.30 -21.49 -14.76
C ASP A 246 15.05 -20.97 -14.03
N ASN A 247 13.93 -21.69 -14.15
CA ASN A 247 12.65 -21.33 -13.55
C ASN A 247 12.69 -21.26 -12.01
N ARG A 248 13.69 -21.85 -11.36
CA ARG A 248 13.89 -21.74 -9.90
C ARG A 248 14.47 -20.36 -9.51
N ILE A 249 15.11 -19.66 -10.44
CA ILE A 249 15.74 -18.33 -10.26
C ILE A 249 14.85 -17.23 -10.84
N GLY A 250 14.40 -17.43 -12.07
CA GLY A 250 13.63 -16.47 -12.86
C GLY A 250 14.43 -15.26 -13.35
N SER A 251 14.06 -14.76 -14.53
CA SER A 251 14.79 -13.74 -15.28
C SER A 251 14.64 -12.30 -14.77
N LYS A 252 13.64 -12.00 -13.95
CA LYS A 252 13.40 -10.63 -13.44
C LYS A 252 14.37 -10.29 -12.29
N PHE A 253 14.71 -9.00 -12.16
CA PHE A 253 15.63 -8.48 -11.13
C PHE A 253 17.04 -9.08 -11.21
N LEU A 254 17.56 -9.27 -12.43
CA LEU A 254 18.95 -9.69 -12.71
C LEU A 254 19.65 -8.69 -13.65
N ASN A 255 19.17 -7.44 -13.69
CA ASN A 255 19.82 -6.40 -14.47
C ASN A 255 20.88 -5.73 -13.58
N VAL A 256 22.09 -5.60 -14.10
CA VAL A 256 23.15 -4.82 -13.46
C VAL A 256 22.77 -3.34 -13.45
N SER A 257 23.05 -2.68 -12.32
CA SER A 257 22.79 -1.24 -12.13
C SER A 257 23.99 -0.39 -12.49
#